data_AF-K9D479-F1
#
_entry.id   AF-K9D479-F1
#
_cell.length_a   1.000
_cell.length_b   1.000
_cell.length_c   1.000
_cell.angle_alpha   90.00
_cell.angle_beta   90.00
_cell.angle_gamma   90.00
#
_symmetry.space_group_name_H-M   'P 1'
#
loop_
_entity.id
_entity.type
_entity.pdbx_description
1 polymer ?
#
loop_
_entity_poly.entity_id
_entity_poly.type
_entity_poly.pdbx_seq_one_letter_code
_entity_poly.pdbx_strand_id
1 'polypeptide(L)' 'MTEDGFLCAKLRDNLRFYEDRARQERAAAESTNKPEAASAHRLLAIQYEADARELRAELVMTGAP' A
#
# COMPACT_ATOMS: atom_id res chain seq x y z
N MET A 1 17.36 -21.26 0.20
CA MET A 1 16.40 -20.16 -0.04
C MET A 1 16.92 -19.45 -1.30
N THR A 2 16.18 -19.48 -2.41
CA THR A 2 16.61 -18.85 -3.67
C THR A 2 16.36 -17.34 -3.61
N GLU A 3 17.11 -16.56 -4.39
CA GLU A 3 16.96 -15.09 -4.43
C GLU A 3 15.52 -14.67 -4.78
N ASP A 4 14.86 -15.43 -5.66
CA ASP A 4 13.45 -15.22 -6.04
C ASP A 4 12.49 -15.34 -4.85
N GLY A 5 12.73 -16.30 -3.95
CA GLY A 5 11.90 -16.50 -2.75
C GLY A 5 12.04 -15.35 -1.74
N PHE A 6 13.22 -14.75 -1.64
CA PHE A 6 13.45 -13.58 -0.79
C PHE A 6 12.80 -12.32 -1.36
N LEU A 7 12.90 -12.11 -2.68
CA LEU A 7 12.27 -10.99 -3.36
C LEU A 7 10.73 -11.04 -3.23
N CYS A 8 10.12 -12.21 -3.44
CA CYS A 8 8.67 -12.40 -3.28
C CYS A 8 8.20 -12.09 -1.85
N ALA A 9 8.95 -12.53 -0.83
CA ALA A 9 8.61 -12.23 0.57
C ALA A 9 8.65 -10.73 0.85
N LYS A 10 9.69 -10.03 0.38
CA LYS A 10 9.82 -8.57 0.53
C LYS A 10 8.70 -7.82 -0.19
N LEU A 11 8.34 -8.23 -1.40
CA LEU A 11 7.22 -7.64 -2.15
C LEU A 11 5.89 -7.82 -1.41
N ARG A 12 5.62 -8.99 -0.80
CA ARG A 12 4.42 -9.21 0.02
C ARG A 12 4.38 -8.38 1.29
N ASP A 13 5.51 -8.21 1.97
CA ASP A 13 5.58 -7.35 3.17
C ASP A 13 5.38 -5.87 2.81
N ASN A 14 5.98 -5.40 1.72
CA ASN A 14 5.74 -4.06 1.20
C ASN A 14 4.28 -3.86 0.79
N LEU A 15 3.67 -4.86 0.14
CA LEU A 15 2.26 -4.81 -0.23
C LEU A 15 1.37 -4.63 1.01
N ARG A 16 1.57 -5.45 2.04
CA ARG A 16 0.82 -5.34 3.31
C ARG A 16 1.01 -3.97 3.94
N PHE A 17 2.23 -3.44 3.94
CA PHE A 17 2.53 -2.11 4.46
C PHE A 17 1.70 -1.03 3.78
N TYR A 18 1.68 -0.99 2.45
CA TYR A 18 0.94 0.03 1.71
C TYR A 18 -0.58 -0.12 1.86
N GLU A 19 -1.11 -1.34 1.89
CA GLU A 19 -2.53 -1.59 2.15
C GLU A 19 -2.97 -1.11 3.54
N ASP A 20 -2.16 -1.39 4.56
CA ASP A 20 -2.43 -0.94 5.92
C ASP A 20 -2.35 0.58 6.04
N ARG A 21 -1.36 1.20 5.39
CA ARG A 21 -1.23 2.67 5.35
C ARG A 21 -2.41 3.32 4.64
N ALA A 22 -2.80 2.84 3.46
CA ALA A 22 -3.98 3.34 2.76
C ALA A 22 -5.24 3.33 3.66
N ARG A 23 -5.45 2.23 4.39
CA ARG A 23 -6.58 2.11 5.33
C ARG A 23 -6.48 3.11 6.49
N GLN A 24 -5.30 3.26 7.08
CA GLN A 24 -5.06 4.21 8.17
C GLN A 24 -5.31 5.65 7.72
N GLU A 25 -4.81 6.03 6.54
CA GLU A 25 -4.99 7.38 6.00
C GLU A 25 -6.47 7.67 5.67
N ARG A 26 -7.22 6.69 5.14
CA ARG A 26 -8.68 6.84 4.97
C ARG A 26 -9.39 7.08 6.31
N ALA A 27 -9.08 6.27 7.32
CA ALA A 27 -9.67 6.43 8.65
C ALA A 27 -9.30 7.80 9.27
N ALA A 28 -8.05 8.26 9.09
CA ALA A 28 -7.61 9.57 9.54
C ALA A 28 -8.39 10.69 8.84
N ALA A 29 -8.61 10.59 7.52
CA ALA A 29 -9.40 11.54 6.75
C ALA A 29 -10.87 11.63 7.21
N GLU A 30 -11.44 10.51 7.67
CA GLU A 30 -12.81 10.44 8.21
C GLU A 30 -12.90 10.98 9.64
N SER A 31 -11.85 10.79 10.44
CA SER A 31 -11.83 11.20 11.85
C SER A 31 -11.46 12.67 12.09
N THR A 32 -10.79 13.32 11.15
CA THR A 32 -10.30 14.69 11.31
C THR A 32 -11.39 15.71 11.02
N ASN A 33 -11.43 16.78 11.82
CA ASN A 33 -12.37 17.88 11.65
C ASN A 33 -11.79 19.06 10.85
N LYS A 34 -10.56 18.93 10.33
CA LYS A 34 -9.90 19.94 9.51
C LYS A 34 -9.94 19.54 8.03
N PRO A 35 -10.64 20.29 7.15
CA PRO A 35 -10.79 19.93 5.74
C PRO A 35 -9.46 19.75 4.98
N GLU A 36 -8.46 20.56 5.28
CA GLU A 36 -7.13 20.50 4.66
C GLU A 36 -6.40 19.23 5.07
N ALA A 37 -6.47 18.86 6.35
CA ALA A 37 -5.92 17.61 6.85
C ALA A 37 -6.65 16.40 6.24
N ALA A 38 -7.99 16.44 6.17
CA ALA A 38 -8.78 15.39 5.53
C ALA A 38 -8.37 15.20 4.06
N SER A 39 -8.13 16.30 3.35
CA SER A 39 -7.70 16.28 1.95
C SER A 39 -6.29 15.70 1.80
N ALA A 40 -5.35 16.08 2.67
CA ALA A 40 -4.01 15.51 2.69
C ALA A 40 -4.01 13.99 2.95
N HIS A 41 -4.78 13.54 3.95
CA HIS A 41 -4.94 12.12 4.26
C HIS A 41 -5.57 11.34 3.08
N ARG A 42 -6.57 11.91 2.38
CA ARG A 42 -7.14 11.29 1.17
C ARG A 42 -6.10 11.14 0.05
N LEU A 43 -5.27 12.15 -0.18
CA LEU A 43 -4.21 12.08 -1.19
C LEU A 43 -3.18 11.00 -0.85
N LEU A 44 -2.76 10.91 0.42
CA LEU A 44 -1.86 9.86 0.88
C LEU A 44 -2.47 8.46 0.73
N ALA A 45 -3.75 8.29 1.08
CA ALA A 45 -4.46 7.03 0.87
C ALA A 45 -4.45 6.60 -0.60
N ILE A 46 -4.75 7.52 -1.52
CA ILE A 46 -4.73 7.25 -2.97
C ILE A 46 -3.34 6.84 -3.43
N GLN A 47 -2.28 7.52 -2.96
CA GLN A 47 -0.91 7.17 -3.32
C GLN A 47 -0.55 5.75 -2.85
N TYR A 48 -0.83 5.42 -1.58
CA TYR A 48 -0.53 4.09 -1.06
C TYR A 48 -1.35 2.99 -1.74
N GLU A 49 -2.57 3.26 -2.18
CA GLU A 49 -3.35 2.31 -2.99
C GLU A 49 -2.77 2.09 -4.38
N ALA A 50 -2.22 3.14 -4.99
CA ALA A 50 -1.53 3.03 -6.26
C ALA A 50 -0.27 2.16 -6.10
N ASP A 51 0.55 2.43 -5.08
CA ASP A 51 1.77 1.67 -4.78
C ASP A 51 1.44 0.18 -4.51
N ALA A 52 0.38 -0.09 -3.72
CA ALA A 52 -0.09 -1.44 -3.47
C ALA A 52 -0.56 -2.15 -4.75
N ARG A 53 -1.23 -1.42 -5.66
CA ARG A 53 -1.67 -1.98 -6.95
C ARG A 53 -0.49 -2.33 -7.84
N GLU A 54 0.53 -1.50 -7.89
CA GLU A 54 1.76 -1.75 -8.65
C GLU A 54 2.50 -2.98 -8.12
N LEU A 55 2.65 -3.11 -6.80
CA LEU A 55 3.27 -4.29 -6.20
C LEU A 55 2.47 -5.57 -6.41
N ARG A 56 1.13 -5.51 -6.41
CA ARG A 56 0.29 -6.67 -6.76
C ARG A 56 0.55 -7.10 -8.20
N ALA A 57 0.67 -6.15 -9.13
CA ALA A 57 1.00 -6.46 -10.51
C ALA A 57 2.39 -7.10 -10.62
N GLU A 58 3.39 -6.58 -9.90
CA GLU A 58 4.74 -7.14 -9.86
C GLU A 58 4.78 -8.57 -9.29
N LEU A 59 4.04 -8.83 -8.21
CA LEU A 59 3.89 -10.18 -7.64
C LEU A 59 3.27 -11.19 -8.62
N VAL A 60 2.26 -10.77 -9.37
CA VAL A 60 1.66 -11.61 -10.42
C VAL A 60 2.65 -11.87 -11.55
N MET A 61 3.39 -10.85 -11.99
CA MET A 61 4.36 -10.97 -13.09
C MET A 61 5.60 -11.79 -12.71
N THR A 62 5.97 -11.83 -11.43
CA THR A 62 7.10 -12.62 -10.92
C THR A 62 6.76 -14.09 -10.68
N GLY A 63 5.51 -14.53 -10.96
CA GLY A 63 5.09 -15.93 -10.83
C GLY A 63 5.05 -16.42 -9.38
N ALA A 64 5.03 -15.51 -8.40
CA ALA A 64 4.83 -15.84 -7.00
C ALA A 64 3.35 -16.24 -6.81
N PRO A 65 3.05 -17.46 -6.33
CA PRO A 65 1.68 -17.87 -6.06
C PRO A 65 1.01 -17.03 -4.96
#